data_AF-A0A533VBT5-F1
#
_entry.id   AF-A0A533VBT5-F1
#
_cell.length_a   1.000
_cell.length_b   1.000
_cell.length_c   1.000
_cell.angle_alpha   90.00
_cell.angle_beta   90.00
_cell.angle_gamma   90.00
#
_symmetry.space_group_name_H-M   'P 1'
#
loop_
_entity.id
_entity.type
_entity.pdbx_description
1 polymer ?
#
loop_
_entity_poly.entity_id
_entity_poly.type
_entity_poly.pdbx_seq_one_letter_code
_entity_poly.pdbx_strand_id
1 'polypeptide(L)' 'MIRKLQADRANKTVALEMSENDLSNITESIDKMVDRQQRILLENLPSDDQLRVKLDSYKALKEDLRKIWETLV' A
#
# COMPACT_ATOMS: atom_id res chain seq x y z
N MET A 1 5.14 -12.73 2.02
CA MET A 1 6.19 -12.47 3.00
C MET A 1 7.50 -12.18 2.27
N ILE A 2 8.24 -11.16 2.70
CA ILE A 2 9.48 -10.72 2.05
C ILE A 2 10.53 -11.83 2.12
N ARG A 3 11.10 -12.23 0.97
CA ARG A 3 12.12 -13.29 0.87
C ARG A 3 13.53 -12.74 0.99
N LYS A 4 13.77 -11.57 0.43
CA LYS A 4 15.08 -10.91 0.45
C LYS A 4 14.92 -9.40 0.57
N LEU A 5 15.82 -8.80 1.33
CA LEU A 5 15.96 -7.36 1.49
C LEU A 5 17.39 -6.98 1.13
N GLN A 6 17.57 -6.09 0.16
CA GLN A 6 18.86 -5.49 -0.14
C GLN A 6 18.74 -3.98 -0.01
N ALA A 7 19.63 -3.37 0.78
CA ALA A 7 19.66 -1.92 0.95
C ALA A 7 20.91 -1.36 0.28
N ASP A 8 20.71 -0.43 -0.65
CA ASP A 8 21.78 0.38 -1.22
C ASP A 8 21.83 1.71 -0.46
N ARG A 9 22.86 1.85 0.38
CA ARG A 9 23.06 3.05 1.20
C ARG A 9 23.57 4.24 0.40
N ALA A 10 24.26 4.02 -0.72
CA ALA A 10 24.77 5.09 -1.55
C ALA A 10 23.62 5.80 -2.28
N ASN A 11 22.68 5.00 -2.80
CA ASN A 11 21.51 5.52 -3.51
C ASN A 11 20.27 5.70 -2.62
N LYS A 12 20.34 5.31 -1.34
CA LYS A 12 19.24 5.32 -0.37
C LYS A 12 18.01 4.53 -0.87
N THR A 13 18.24 3.41 -1.55
CA THR A 13 17.18 2.55 -2.08
C THR A 13 17.15 1.21 -1.34
N VAL A 14 15.98 0.57 -1.36
CA VAL A 14 15.77 -0.77 -0.82
C VAL A 14 15.10 -1.61 -1.89
N ALA A 15 15.70 -2.75 -2.23
CA ALA A 15 15.13 -3.76 -3.08
C ALA A 15 14.52 -4.88 -2.23
N LEU A 16 13.28 -5.25 -2.56
CA LEU A 16 12.49 -6.28 -1.90
C LEU A 16 12.20 -7.38 -2.90
N GLU A 17 12.54 -8.61 -2.55
CA GLU A 17 12.15 -9.79 -3.31
C GLU A 17 11.00 -10.50 -2.61
N MET A 18 9.93 -10.80 -3.33
CA MET A 18 8.76 -11.51 -2.82
C MET A 18 8.11 -12.32 -3.93
N SER A 19 7.26 -13.29 -3.58
CA SER A 19 6.51 -14.02 -4.60
C SER A 19 5.35 -13.20 -5.14
N GLU A 20 4.90 -13.55 -6.34
CA GLU A 20 3.67 -12.99 -6.92
C GLU A 20 2.47 -13.15 -5.95
N ASN A 21 2.30 -14.32 -5.34
CA ASN A 21 1.24 -14.53 -4.36
C ASN A 21 1.35 -13.58 -3.15
N ASP A 22 2.57 -13.26 -2.72
CA ASP A 22 2.79 -12.32 -1.63
C ASP A 22 2.45 -10.88 -2.01
N LEU A 23 2.78 -10.48 -3.24
CA LEU A 23 2.41 -9.17 -3.77
C LEU A 23 0.88 -9.06 -3.89
N SER A 24 0.20 -10.11 -4.37
CA SER A 24 -1.27 -10.18 -4.43
C SER A 24 -1.90 -9.98 -3.05
N ASN A 25 -1.41 -10.72 -2.05
CA ASN A 25 -1.90 -10.63 -0.66
C ASN A 25 -1.70 -9.22 -0.07
N ILE A 26 -0.60 -8.54 -0.40
CA ILE A 26 -0.34 -7.17 0.03
C ILE A 26 -1.36 -6.22 -0.62
N THR A 27 -1.56 -6.33 -1.93
CA THR A 27 -2.55 -5.51 -2.66
C THR A 27 -3.96 -5.68 -2.06
N GLU A 28 -4.39 -6.91 -1.81
CA GLU A 28 -5.69 -7.19 -1.17
C GLU A 28 -5.78 -6.61 0.26
N SER A 29 -4.67 -6.65 1.01
CA SER A 29 -4.62 -6.06 2.34
C SER A 29 -4.77 -4.54 2.30
N ILE A 30 -4.12 -3.87 1.34
CA ILE A 30 -4.25 -2.42 1.14
C ILE A 30 -5.70 -2.06 0.76
N ASP A 31 -6.37 -2.86 -0.07
CA ASP A 31 -7.79 -2.66 -0.40
C ASP A 31 -8.67 -2.67 0.84
N LYS A 32 -8.50 -3.67 1.71
CA LYS A 32 -9.23 -3.73 2.99
C LYS A 32 -8.92 -2.53 3.89
N MET A 33 -7.69 -2.01 3.85
CA MET A 33 -7.29 -0.82 4.62
C MET A 33 -7.92 0.46 4.07
N VAL A 34 -8.05 0.61 2.74
CA VAL A 34 -8.78 1.70 2.10
C VAL A 34 -10.23 1.68 2.53
N ASP A 35 -10.90 0.53 2.41
CA ASP A 35 -12.32 0.37 2.76
C ASP A 35 -12.57 0.68 4.24
N ARG A 36 -11.71 0.17 5.12
CA ARG A 36 -11.79 0.45 6.55
C ARG A 36 -11.63 1.94 6.84
N GLN A 37 -10.66 2.61 6.21
CA GLN A 37 -10.42 4.02 6.43
C GLN A 37 -11.57 4.89 5.91
N GLN A 38 -12.21 4.51 4.81
CA GLN A 38 -13.43 5.17 4.31
C GLN A 38 -14.58 5.05 5.31
N ARG A 39 -14.80 3.87 5.90
CA ARG A 39 -15.83 3.69 6.95
C ARG A 39 -15.58 4.60 8.15
N ILE A 40 -14.35 4.65 8.65
CA ILE A 40 -13.96 5.51 9.78
C ILE A 40 -14.26 7.00 9.48
N LEU A 41 -13.98 7.46 8.26
CA LEU A 41 -14.25 8.85 7.87
C LEU A 41 -15.74 9.20 7.82
N LEU A 42 -16.57 8.24 7.42
CA LEU A 42 -18.03 8.39 7.35
C LEU A 42 -18.67 8.34 8.75
N GLU A 43 -18.14 7.51 9.64
CA GLU A 43 -18.63 7.35 11.02
C GLU A 43 -18.28 8.54 11.92
N ASN A 44 -17.21 9.28 11.61
CA ASN A 44 -16.68 10.37 12.46
C ASN A 44 -16.78 11.72 11.76
N LEU A 45 -17.99 12.20 11.45
CA LEU A 45 -18.19 13.52 10.85
C LEU A 45 -18.35 14.64 11.91
N PRO A 46 -17.66 15.79 11.76
CA PRO A 46 -16.71 16.12 10.70
C PRO A 46 -15.38 15.36 10.87
N SER A 47 -14.88 14.81 9.78
CA SER A 47 -13.70 13.94 9.79
C SER A 47 -12.40 14.75 9.87
N ASP A 48 -11.50 14.30 10.73
CA ASP A 48 -10.13 14.82 10.86
C ASP A 48 -9.36 14.76 9.54
N ASP A 49 -8.68 15.85 9.19
CA ASP A 49 -7.82 15.97 8.02
C ASP A 49 -6.72 14.90 7.99
N GLN A 50 -6.20 14.48 9.15
CA GLN A 50 -5.23 13.39 9.22
C GLN A 50 -5.82 12.06 8.72
N LEU A 51 -7.09 11.80 8.99
CA LEU A 51 -7.77 10.60 8.52
C LEU A 51 -7.97 10.63 7.00
N ARG A 52 -8.13 11.82 6.41
CA ARG A 52 -8.25 12.01 4.96
C ARG A 52 -6.90 11.80 4.27
N VAL A 53 -5.83 12.42 4.78
CA VAL A 53 -4.46 12.22 4.28
C VAL A 53 -4.06 10.75 4.31
N LYS A 54 -4.45 10.02 5.37
CA LYS A 54 -4.20 8.59 5.49
C LYS A 54 -4.94 7.77 4.43
N LEU A 55 -6.18 8.11 4.13
CA LEU A 55 -6.94 7.46 3.05
C LEU A 55 -6.26 7.70 1.69
N ASP A 56 -5.84 8.93 1.42
CA ASP A 56 -5.18 9.28 0.16
C ASP A 56 -3.84 8.55 0.02
N SER A 57 -3.09 8.42 1.11
CA SER A 57 -1.84 7.64 1.14
C SER A 57 -2.07 6.16 0.81
N TYR A 58 -3.14 5.54 1.33
CA TYR A 58 -3.47 4.16 1.01
C TYR A 58 -3.91 3.99 -0.45
N LYS A 59 -4.68 4.93 -0.99
CA LYS A 59 -5.06 4.93 -2.42
C LYS A 59 -3.85 5.06 -3.33
N ALA A 60 -2.91 5.95 -3.00
CA ALA A 60 -1.66 6.10 -3.75
C ALA A 60 -0.84 4.81 -3.73
N LEU A 61 -0.68 4.19 -2.54
CA LEU A 61 0.05 2.92 -2.42
C LEU A 61 -0.63 1.79 -3.21
N LYS A 62 -1.97 1.69 -3.18
CA LYS A 62 -2.73 0.73 -3.98
C LYS A 62 -2.40 0.87 -5.46
N GLU A 63 -2.41 2.11 -5.95
CA GLU A 63 -2.16 2.40 -7.37
C GLU A 63 -0.72 2.07 -7.78
N ASP A 64 0.25 2.35 -6.91
CA ASP A 64 1.64 2.00 -7.19
C ASP A 64 1.87 0.49 -7.20
N LEU A 65 1.24 -0.26 -6.28
CA LEU A 65 1.26 -1.72 -6.29
C LEU A 65 0.57 -2.31 -7.53
N ARG A 66 -0.54 -1.70 -7.98
CA ARG A 66 -1.24 -2.11 -9.22
C ARG A 66 -0.33 -1.98 -10.43
N LYS A 67 0.39 -0.86 -10.57
CA LYS A 67 1.35 -0.69 -11.67
C LYS A 67 2.44 -1.76 -11.64
N ILE A 68 2.97 -2.09 -10.47
CA ILE A 68 3.95 -3.17 -10.32
C ILE A 68 3.33 -4.51 -10.76
N TRP A 69 2.10 -4.80 -10.33
CA TRP A 69 1.39 -6.02 -10.73
C TRP A 69 1.20 -6.12 -12.24
N GLU A 70 0.79 -5.03 -12.89
CA GLU A 70 0.62 -4.95 -14.35
C GLU A 70 1.92 -5.14 -15.13
N THR A 71 3.10 -4.97 -14.51
CA THR A 71 4.38 -5.31 -15.16
C THR A 71 4.72 -6.80 -15.15
N LEU A 72 4.01 -7.58 -14.32
CA LEU A 72 4.23 -9.03 -14.18
C LEU A 72 3.27 -9.87 -15.05
N VAL A 73 2.15 -9.28 -15.48
CA VAL A 73 1.09 -9.90 -16.32
C VAL A 73 1.21 -9.42 -17.76
#